data_AF-A0A923UYY8-F1
#
_entry.id   AF-A0A923UYY8-F1
#
_cell.length_a   1.000
_cell.length_b   1.000
_cell.length_c   1.000
_cell.angle_alpha   90.00
_cell.angle_beta   90.00
_cell.angle_gamma   90.00
#
_symmetry.space_group_name_H-M   'P 1'
#
loop_
_entity.id
_entity.type
_entity.pdbx_description
1 polymer ?
#
loop_
_entity_poly.entity_id
_entity_poly.type
_entity_poly.pdbx_seq_one_letter_code
_entity_poly.pdbx_strand_id
1 'polypeptide(L)' 'MHLSLEALHILDTIDRTGSFAAVAEALDRVPSAITYAVRRLLQC' A
#
# COMPACT_ATOMS: atom_id res chain seq x y z
N MET A 1 16.13 7.44 -1.71
CA MET A 1 14.81 6.86 -1.40
C MET A 1 13.74 7.86 -1.79
N HIS A 2 12.99 7.60 -2.86
CA HIS A 2 11.89 8.47 -3.30
C HIS A 2 10.57 7.81 -2.88
N LEU A 3 10.15 8.06 -1.64
CA LEU A 3 8.85 7.64 -1.15
C LEU A 3 7.79 8.60 -1.70
N SER A 4 6.88 8.09 -2.52
CA SER A 4 5.74 8.88 -3.00
C SER A 4 4.72 9.06 -1.87
N LEU A 5 3.91 10.11 -1.96
CA LEU A 5 2.79 10.34 -1.03
C LEU A 5 1.82 9.14 -1.01
N GLU A 6 1.57 8.55 -2.18
CA GLU A 6 0.74 7.35 -2.31
C GLU A 6 1.34 6.18 -1.52
N ALA A 7 2.66 5.98 -1.59
CA ALA A 7 3.32 4.93 -0.82
C ALA A 7 3.18 5.15 0.70
N LEU A 8 3.28 6.39 1.17
CA LEU A 8 3.06 6.73 2.58
C LEU A 8 1.62 6.45 3.02
N HIS A 9 0.63 6.83 2.21
CA HIS A 9 -0.79 6.51 2.49
C HIS A 9 -1.06 5.00 2.53
N ILE A 10 -0.47 4.24 1.61
CA ILE A 10 -0.59 2.78 1.60
C ILE A 10 0.01 2.19 2.88
N LEU A 11 1.19 2.65 3.30
CA LEU A 11 1.84 2.18 4.53
C LEU A 11 1.04 2.53 5.79
N ASP A 12 0.53 3.76 5.91
CA ASP A 12 -0.33 4.18 7.05
C ASP A 12 -1.61 3.33 7.12
N THR A 13 -2.23 3.09 5.97
CA THR A 13 -3.45 2.29 5.91
C THR A 13 -3.19 0.82 6.25
N ILE A 14 -2.06 0.26 5.78
CA ILE A 14 -1.62 -1.10 6.14
C ILE A 14 -1.43 -1.22 7.66
N ASP A 15 -0.76 -0.26 8.28
CA ASP A 15 -0.53 -0.24 9.73
C ASP A 15 -1.85 -0.25 10.52
N ARG A 16 -2.85 0.50 10.05
CA ARG A 16 -4.16 0.61 10.71
C ARG A 16 -5.09 -0.57 10.48
N THR A 17 -4.99 -1.26 9.34
CA THR A 17 -5.95 -2.30 8.93
C THR A 17 -5.40 -3.72 9.02
N GLY A 18 -4.08 -3.90 8.95
CA GLY A 18 -3.41 -5.20 9.04
C GLY A 18 -3.68 -6.18 7.89
N SER A 19 -4.49 -5.80 6.88
CA SER A 19 -4.88 -6.67 5.76
C SER A 19 -4.86 -5.94 4.43
N PHE A 20 -4.17 -6.49 3.44
CA PHE A 20 -4.09 -5.90 2.09
C PHE A 20 -5.44 -5.78 1.38
N ALA A 21 -6.41 -6.64 1.70
CA ALA A 21 -7.77 -6.53 1.15
C ALA A 21 -8.51 -5.31 1.72
N ALA A 22 -8.39 -5.08 3.03
CA ALA A 22 -8.99 -3.92 3.70
C ALA A 22 -8.33 -2.61 3.25
N VAL A 23 -7.01 -2.62 3.00
CA VAL A 23 -6.30 -1.47 2.41
C VAL A 23 -6.80 -1.17 1.00
N ALA A 24 -6.99 -2.20 0.18
CA ALA A 24 -7.49 -2.06 -1.17
C ALA A 24 -8.90 -1.44 -1.18
N GLU A 25 -9.77 -1.91 -0.29
CA GLU A 25 -11.13 -1.37 -0.10
C GLU A 25 -11.11 0.07 0.43
N ALA A 26 -10.27 0.37 1.43
CA ALA A 26 -10.15 1.71 2.01
C ALA A 26 -9.57 2.76 1.04
N LEU A 27 -8.76 2.33 0.06
CA LEU A 27 -8.14 3.20 -0.93
C LEU A 27 -8.88 3.19 -2.29
N ASP A 28 -9.98 2.47 -2.40
CA ASP A 28 -10.72 2.24 -3.67
C ASP A 28 -9.79 1.76 -4.79
N ARG A 29 -8.99 0.74 -4.47
CA ARG A 29 -7.98 0.12 -5.33
C ARG A 29 -8.19 -1.38 -5.41
N VAL A 30 -7.63 -2.00 -6.44
CA VAL A 30 -7.53 -3.46 -6.51
C VAL A 30 -6.39 -3.99 -5.63
N PRO A 31 -6.52 -5.16 -4.97
CA PRO A 31 -5.48 -5.72 -4.10
C PRO A 31 -4.12 -5.94 -4.79
N SER A 32 -4.14 -6.23 -6.09
CA SER A 32 -2.92 -6.36 -6.91
C SER A 32 -2.12 -5.06 -6.98
N ALA A 33 -2.77 -3.90 -6.99
CA ALA A 33 -2.10 -2.60 -6.99
C ALA A 33 -1.38 -2.34 -5.67
N ILE A 34 -2.00 -2.71 -4.54
CA ILE A 34 -1.39 -2.63 -3.20
C ILE A 34 -0.15 -3.54 -3.14
N THR A 35 -0.29 -4.78 -3.61
CA THR A 35 0.82 -5.75 -3.65
C THR A 35 1.99 -5.23 -4.48
N TYR A 36 1.71 -4.63 -5.64
CA TYR A 36 2.73 -4.04 -6.50
C TYR A 36 3.43 -2.84 -5.84
N ALA A 37 2.67 -1.95 -5.21
CA ALA A 37 3.22 -0.79 -4.49
C ALA A 37 4.15 -1.22 -3.34
N VAL A 38 3.74 -2.21 -2.55
CA VAL A 38 4.55 -2.77 -1.45
C VAL A 38 5.81 -3.47 -1.98
N ARG A 39 5.70 -4.28 -3.03
CA ARG A 39 6.88 -4.92 -3.66
C ARG A 39 7.91 -3.90 -4.13
N ARG A 40 7.45 -2.81 -4.74
CA ARG A 40 8.33 -1.74 -5.22
C ARG A 40 9.05 -1.01 -4.08
N LEU A 41 8.45 -0.94 -2.89
CA LEU A 41 9.09 -0.40 -1.68
C LEU A 41 10.15 -1.34 -1.08
N LEU A 42 9.91 -2.66 -1.16
CA LEU A 42 10.82 -3.69 -0.63
C LEU A 42 11.97 -4.05 -1.58
N GLN A 43 11.89 -3.68 -2.85
CA GLN A 43 12.89 -4.00 -3.89
C GLN A 43 14.06 -2.99 -3.95
N CYS A 44 14.33 -2.27 -2.87
CA CYS A 44 15.51 -1.39 -2.73
C CYS A 44 16.61 -2.07 -1.93
#